data_AF-K1GSW4-F1
#
_entry.id   AF-K1GSW4-F1
#
_cell.length_a   1.000
_cell.length_b   1.000
_cell.length_c   1.000
_cell.angle_alpha   90.00
_cell.angle_beta   90.00
_cell.angle_gamma   90.00
#
_symmetry.space_group_name_H-M   'P 1'
#
loop_
_entity.id
_entity.type
_entity.pdbx_description
1 polymer ?
#
loop_
_entity_poly.entity_id
_entity_poly.type
_entity_poly.pdbx_seq_one_letter_code
_entity_poly.pdbx_strand_id
1 'polypeptide(L)'
;MKTKGENILTFKDEDNGDQITMYYDIWLTVIREILMRYANKTYAESLKILNKHYYKKPADYFECIYLSHELEYHWAMIGAYGERYWLNDGCSELLPTDYYEWYEKFLDENNFTEPFKFL
;
A
#
# COMPACT_ATOMS: atom_id res chain seq x y z
N MET A 1 -24.78 -7.93 -12.14
CA MET A 1 -23.64 -7.69 -11.24
C MET A 1 -22.38 -8.11 -11.98
N LYS A 2 -21.53 -7.15 -12.40
CA LYS A 2 -20.18 -7.48 -12.86
C LYS A 2 -19.36 -7.75 -11.61
N THR A 3 -18.90 -8.98 -11.42
CA THR A 3 -17.85 -9.30 -10.46
C THR A 3 -16.66 -8.41 -10.79
N LYS A 4 -16.35 -7.46 -9.90
CA LYS A 4 -15.18 -6.60 -9.99
C LYS A 4 -13.99 -7.55 -9.80
N GLY A 5 -13.40 -8.01 -10.90
CA GLY A 5 -12.29 -8.95 -10.84
C GLY A 5 -11.21 -8.37 -9.94
N GLU A 6 -10.86 -9.11 -8.89
CA GLU A 6 -9.80 -8.73 -7.97
C GLU A 6 -8.53 -8.49 -8.80
N ASN A 7 -7.93 -7.30 -8.69
CA ASN A 7 -6.67 -6.99 -9.40
C ASN A 7 -5.49 -7.72 -8.73
N ILE A 8 -5.47 -9.05 -8.85
CA ILE A 8 -4.39 -9.93 -8.39
C ILE A 8 -3.37 -10.03 -9.52
N LEU A 9 -2.12 -9.68 -9.22
CA LEU A 9 -1.02 -9.63 -10.18
C LEU A 9 0.07 -10.56 -9.71
N THR A 10 0.47 -11.52 -10.55
CA THR A 10 1.59 -12.42 -10.25
C THR A 10 2.69 -12.20 -11.26
N PHE A 11 3.89 -11.93 -10.76
CA PHE A 11 5.10 -11.75 -11.55
C PHE A 11 6.14 -12.78 -11.14
N LYS A 12 6.99 -13.15 -12.08
CA LYS A 12 8.05 -14.12 -11.90
C LYS A 12 9.37 -13.50 -12.36
N ASP A 13 10.42 -13.68 -11.57
CA ASP A 13 11.78 -13.37 -11.99
C ASP A 13 12.23 -14.40 -13.03
N GLU A 14 12.69 -13.93 -14.18
CA GLU A 14 13.15 -14.77 -15.28
C GLU A 14 14.48 -15.48 -14.95
N ASP A 15 15.30 -14.90 -14.05
CA ASP A 15 16.65 -15.39 -13.77
C ASP A 15 16.67 -16.54 -12.75
N ASN A 16 15.93 -16.40 -11.64
CA ASN A 16 15.94 -17.37 -10.54
C ASN A 16 14.60 -18.11 -10.34
N GLY A 17 13.53 -17.61 -10.95
CA GLY A 17 12.20 -18.20 -10.89
C GLY A 17 11.34 -17.81 -9.68
N ASP A 18 11.83 -16.91 -8.82
CA ASP A 18 11.11 -16.35 -7.67
C ASP A 18 9.80 -15.68 -8.12
N GLN A 19 8.77 -15.74 -7.28
CA GLN A 19 7.47 -15.16 -7.62
C GLN A 19 6.97 -14.22 -6.53
N ILE A 20 6.28 -13.18 -6.99
CA ILE A 20 5.54 -12.27 -6.12
C ILE A 20 4.11 -12.10 -6.64
N THR A 21 3.15 -12.20 -5.74
CA THR A 21 1.76 -11.89 -6.00
C THR A 21 1.36 -10.63 -5.24
N MET A 22 0.80 -9.65 -5.95
CA MET A 22 0.27 -8.41 -5.40
C MET A 22 -1.26 -8.41 -5.48
N TYR A 23 -1.91 -8.13 -4.36
CA TYR A 23 -3.34 -7.84 -4.27
C TYR A 23 -3.53 -6.32 -4.38
N TYR A 24 -3.46 -5.80 -5.61
CA TYR A 24 -3.32 -4.36 -5.86
C TYR A 24 -4.47 -3.52 -5.26
N ASP A 25 -5.71 -4.01 -5.35
CA ASP A 25 -6.85 -3.31 -4.77
C ASP A 25 -6.81 -3.27 -3.23
N ILE A 26 -6.26 -4.31 -2.60
CA ILE A 26 -6.06 -4.37 -1.15
C ILE A 26 -4.96 -3.39 -0.76
N TRP A 27 -3.83 -3.38 -1.47
CA TRP A 27 -2.73 -2.43 -1.24
C TRP A 27 -3.21 -0.97 -1.25
N LEU A 28 -3.95 -0.58 -2.30
CA LEU A 28 -4.53 0.77 -2.38
C LEU A 28 -5.53 1.05 -1.25
N THR A 29 -6.31 0.05 -0.85
CA THR A 29 -7.30 0.18 0.22
C THR A 29 -6.62 0.40 1.57
N VAL A 30 -5.58 -0.36 1.89
CA VAL A 30 -4.79 -0.17 3.11
C VAL A 30 -4.18 1.24 3.14
N ILE A 31 -3.51 1.67 2.06
CA ILE A 31 -2.90 3.01 1.98
C ILE A 31 -3.97 4.10 2.18
N ARG A 32 -5.16 3.94 1.60
CA ARG A 32 -6.28 4.88 1.79
C ARG A 32 -6.64 5.03 3.26
N GLU A 33 -6.81 3.91 3.97
CA GLU A 33 -7.20 3.94 5.38
C GLU A 33 -6.10 4.51 6.26
N ILE A 34 -4.82 4.25 5.95
CA ILE A 34 -3.68 4.90 6.62
C ILE A 34 -3.70 6.41 6.40
N LEU A 35 -3.97 6.88 5.18
CA LEU A 35 -4.08 8.33 4.88
C LEU A 35 -5.16 8.98 5.75
N MET A 36 -6.29 8.30 5.95
CA MET A 36 -7.37 8.79 6.78
C MET A 36 -7.02 8.75 8.27
N ARG A 37 -6.47 7.63 8.75
CA ARG A 37 -6.17 7.39 10.16
C ARG A 37 -4.99 8.21 10.67
N TYR A 38 -3.90 8.25 9.92
CA TYR A 38 -2.61 8.76 10.40
C TYR A 38 -2.17 10.06 9.72
N ALA A 39 -2.70 10.39 8.54
CA ALA A 39 -2.39 11.65 7.84
C ALA A 39 -3.56 12.66 7.85
N ASN A 40 -4.61 12.39 8.64
CA ASN A 40 -5.80 13.22 8.80
C ASN A 40 -6.41 13.67 7.45
N LYS A 41 -6.40 12.77 6.46
CA LYS A 41 -7.02 13.04 5.15
C LYS A 41 -8.48 12.63 5.18
N THR A 42 -9.33 13.38 4.51
CA THR A 42 -10.69 12.94 4.20
C THR A 42 -10.67 11.79 3.19
N TYR A 43 -11.75 11.04 3.12
CA TYR A 43 -11.92 10.01 2.09
C TYR A 43 -11.70 10.58 0.67
N ALA A 44 -12.25 11.76 0.36
CA ALA A 44 -12.09 12.39 -0.94
C ALA A 44 -10.63 12.78 -1.24
N GLU A 45 -9.91 13.32 -0.25
CA GLU A 45 -8.50 13.65 -0.39
C GLU A 45 -7.64 12.40 -0.58
N SER A 46 -7.93 11.33 0.16
CA SER A 46 -7.20 10.07 0.04
C SER A 46 -7.32 9.48 -1.38
N LEU A 47 -8.52 9.50 -1.97
CA LEU A 47 -8.72 9.08 -3.36
C LEU A 47 -7.94 9.96 -4.35
N LYS A 48 -7.88 11.28 -4.12
CA LYS A 48 -7.09 12.19 -4.96
C LYS A 48 -5.60 11.89 -4.86
N ILE A 49 -5.11 11.58 -3.65
CA ILE A 49 -3.71 11.19 -3.42
C ILE A 49 -3.37 9.89 -4.16
N LEU A 50 -4.25 8.90 -4.11
CA LEU A 50 -4.04 7.61 -4.78
C LEU A 50 -3.97 7.70 -6.32
N ASN A 51 -4.33 8.84 -6.93
CA ASN A 51 -4.11 9.07 -8.36
C ASN A 51 -2.66 9.49 -8.70
N LYS A 52 -1.79 9.66 -7.70
CA LYS A 52 -0.37 9.99 -7.92
C LYS A 52 0.38 8.80 -8.53
N HIS A 53 1.48 9.10 -9.21
CA HIS A 53 2.27 8.11 -9.95
C HIS A 53 2.87 7.00 -9.07
N TYR A 54 3.08 7.24 -7.77
CA TYR A 54 3.57 6.24 -6.80
C TYR A 54 2.70 4.99 -6.74
N TYR A 55 1.41 5.11 -7.04
CA TYR A 55 0.43 4.05 -6.88
C TYR A 55 0.09 3.35 -8.19
N LYS A 56 0.88 3.56 -9.24
CA LYS A 56 0.67 2.89 -10.52
C LYS A 56 0.79 1.38 -10.35
N LYS A 57 -0.05 0.66 -11.09
CA LYS A 57 0.02 -0.79 -11.17
C LYS A 57 1.40 -1.20 -11.73
N PRO A 58 2.14 -2.12 -11.08
CA PRO A 58 3.45 -2.56 -11.56
C PRO A 58 3.31 -3.29 -12.89
N ALA A 59 4.31 -3.14 -13.76
CA ALA A 59 4.38 -3.80 -15.06
C ALA A 59 5.11 -5.15 -15.02
N ASP A 60 6.02 -5.34 -14.06
CA ASP A 60 6.88 -6.52 -13.96
C ASP A 60 7.25 -6.87 -12.51
N TYR A 61 8.09 -7.91 -12.37
CA TYR A 61 8.58 -8.42 -11.09
C TYR A 61 9.34 -7.35 -10.30
N PHE A 62 10.25 -6.60 -10.94
CA PHE A 62 11.09 -5.64 -10.26
C PHE A 62 10.31 -4.42 -9.78
N GLU A 63 9.35 -3.93 -10.58
CA GLU A 63 8.44 -2.87 -10.14
C GLU A 63 7.56 -3.35 -8.96
N CYS A 64 7.09 -4.60 -8.98
CA CYS A 64 6.32 -5.16 -7.88
C CYS A 64 7.16 -5.32 -6.60
N ILE A 65 8.42 -5.77 -6.73
CA ILE A 65 9.38 -5.84 -5.64
C ILE A 65 9.64 -4.46 -5.04
N TYR A 66 9.85 -3.45 -5.89
CA TYR A 66 10.03 -2.06 -5.45
C TYR A 66 8.87 -1.56 -4.60
N LEU A 67 7.63 -1.82 -5.02
CA LEU A 67 6.44 -1.44 -4.24
C LEU A 67 6.33 -2.20 -2.92
N SER A 68 6.75 -3.47 -2.88
CA SER A 68 6.72 -4.30 -1.67
C SER A 68 7.81 -3.98 -0.65
N HIS A 69 8.84 -3.23 -1.04
CA HIS A 69 10.01 -2.95 -0.21
C HIS A 69 9.70 -2.01 0.97
N GLU A 70 8.63 -1.23 0.87
CA GLU A 70 8.20 -0.30 1.90
C GLU A 70 6.80 -0.65 2.40
N LEU A 71 6.57 -0.42 3.69
CA LEU A 71 5.25 -0.58 4.31
C LEU A 71 4.27 0.43 3.72
N GLU A 72 2.99 0.06 3.70
CA GLU A 72 1.89 0.92 3.24
C GLU A 72 1.84 2.25 4.02
N TYR A 73 2.32 2.26 5.26
CA TYR A 73 2.51 3.48 6.03
C TYR A 73 3.38 4.51 5.31
N HIS A 74 4.58 4.10 4.88
CA HIS A 74 5.52 4.98 4.21
C HIS A 74 4.96 5.45 2.87
N TRP A 75 4.33 4.55 2.10
CA TRP A 75 3.64 4.91 0.86
C TRP A 75 2.52 5.93 1.07
N ALA A 76 1.75 5.82 2.15
CA ALA A 76 0.73 6.80 2.51
C ALA A 76 1.36 8.16 2.88
N MET A 77 2.42 8.16 3.68
CA MET A 77 3.06 9.42 4.09
C MET A 77 3.74 10.14 2.92
N ILE A 78 4.40 9.40 2.02
CA ILE A 78 4.92 9.94 0.74
C ILE A 78 3.77 10.51 -0.10
N GLY A 79 2.64 9.82 -0.17
CA GLY A 79 1.42 10.31 -0.81
C GLY A 79 0.91 11.62 -0.25
N ALA A 80 0.82 11.72 1.07
CA ALA A 80 0.26 12.87 1.76
C ALA A 80 1.20 14.09 1.71
N TYR A 81 2.50 13.87 1.89
CA TYR A 81 3.45 14.93 2.25
C TYR A 81 4.68 15.01 1.33
N GLY A 82 4.85 14.03 0.43
CA GLY A 82 5.98 13.95 -0.49
C GLY A 82 7.19 13.22 0.08
N GLU A 83 8.26 13.19 -0.70
CA GLU A 83 9.56 12.65 -0.27
C GLU A 83 10.06 13.33 1.01
N ARG A 84 10.79 12.58 1.84
CA ARG A 84 11.32 13.07 3.13
C ARG A 84 10.24 13.62 4.05
N TYR A 85 9.06 13.01 4.04
CA TYR A 85 7.89 13.48 4.77
C TYR A 85 8.13 13.67 6.27
N TRP A 86 9.08 12.93 6.87
CA TRP A 86 9.47 13.03 8.29
C TRP A 86 10.10 14.37 8.67
N LEU A 87 10.40 15.23 7.69
CA LEU A 87 10.83 16.61 7.93
C LEU A 87 9.65 17.58 8.11
N ASN A 88 8.41 17.13 7.85
CA ASN A 88 7.22 17.92 8.12
C ASN A 88 6.82 17.80 9.59
N ASP A 89 6.38 18.91 10.17
CA ASP A 89 5.90 18.93 11.55
C ASP A 89 4.75 17.93 11.76
N GLY A 90 4.85 17.13 12.82
CA GLY A 90 3.84 16.13 13.15
C GLY A 90 3.89 14.84 12.32
N CYS A 91 4.91 14.67 11.47
CA CYS A 91 5.16 13.43 10.75
C CYS A 91 6.39 12.70 11.31
N SER A 92 6.37 11.37 11.27
CA SER A 92 7.44 10.53 11.84
C SER A 92 7.80 9.42 10.86
N GLU A 93 9.10 9.15 10.69
CA GLU A 93 9.55 7.93 10.01
C GLU A 93 9.24 6.68 10.83
N LEU A 94 9.16 6.80 12.15
CA LEU A 94 8.72 5.72 13.01
C LEU A 94 7.22 5.50 12.85
N LEU A 95 6.82 4.23 12.80
CA LEU A 95 5.42 3.82 12.78
C LEU A 95 4.69 4.31 14.05
N PRO A 96 3.40 4.68 13.92
CA PRO A 96 2.52 4.85 15.07
C PRO A 96 2.56 3.61 15.98
N THR A 97 2.47 3.82 17.29
CA THR A 97 2.58 2.73 18.27
C THR A 97 1.50 1.65 18.11
N ASP A 98 0.33 2.01 17.56
CA ASP A 98 -0.80 1.12 17.32
C ASP A 98 -0.84 0.53 15.90
N TYR A 99 0.16 0.81 15.05
CA TYR A 99 0.11 0.48 13.62
C TYR A 99 -0.12 -1.01 13.36
N TYR A 100 0.68 -1.89 13.96
CA TYR A 100 0.58 -3.33 13.72
C TYR A 100 -0.73 -3.92 14.21
N GLU A 101 -1.16 -3.55 15.43
CA GLU A 101 -2.45 -4.01 15.98
C GLU A 101 -3.62 -3.55 15.10
N TRP A 102 -3.60 -2.29 14.67
CA TRP A 102 -4.63 -1.77 13.77
C TRP A 102 -4.60 -2.47 12.41
N TYR A 103 -3.42 -2.68 11.84
CA TYR A 103 -3.23 -3.26 10.51
C TYR A 103 -3.75 -4.71 10.47
N GLU A 104 -3.34 -5.55 11.43
CA GLU A 104 -3.81 -6.94 11.54
C GLU A 104 -5.33 -6.99 11.69
N LYS A 105 -5.87 -6.20 12.62
CA LYS A 105 -7.32 -6.12 12.84
C LYS A 105 -8.07 -5.64 11.60
N PHE A 106 -7.53 -4.66 10.89
CA PHE A 106 -8.14 -4.12 9.67
C PHE A 106 -8.20 -5.18 8.57
N LEU A 107 -7.12 -5.95 8.36
CA LEU A 107 -7.14 -7.03 7.38
C LEU A 107 -8.16 -8.11 7.77
N ASP A 108 -8.16 -8.55 9.03
CA ASP A 108 -9.07 -9.58 9.53
C ASP A 108 -10.54 -9.18 9.40
N GLU A 109 -10.91 -7.96 9.85
CA GLU A 109 -12.29 -7.47 9.80
C GLU A 109 -12.83 -7.35 8.36
N ASN A 110 -11.94 -7.15 7.39
CA ASN A 110 -12.30 -7.03 5.97
C ASN A 110 -12.11 -8.34 5.19
N ASN A 111 -11.68 -9.43 5.83
CA ASN A 111 -11.27 -10.69 5.19
C ASN A 111 -10.25 -10.47 4.07
N PHE A 112 -9.30 -9.57 4.29
CA PHE A 112 -8.20 -9.31 3.38
C PHE A 112 -7.01 -10.19 3.69
N THR A 113 -6.27 -10.55 2.64
CA THR A 113 -4.91 -11.08 2.77
C THR A 113 -3.92 -9.91 2.75
N GLU A 114 -2.65 -10.19 3.05
CA GLU A 114 -1.60 -9.18 2.94
C GLU A 114 -1.43 -8.71 1.48
N PRO A 115 -1.13 -7.43 1.25
CA PRO A 115 -1.00 -6.88 -0.09
C PRO A 115 0.03 -7.57 -0.99
N PHE A 116 1.07 -8.17 -0.42
CA PHE A 116 2.12 -8.86 -1.15
C PHE A 116 2.37 -10.26 -0.60
N LYS A 117 2.56 -11.22 -1.49
CA LYS A 117 2.90 -12.61 -1.15
C LYS A 117 4.09 -13.07 -1.98
N PHE A 118 5.17 -13.44 -1.30
CA PHE A 118 6.37 -14.01 -1.91
C PHE A 118 6.22 -15.54 -1.96
N LEU A 119 6.59 -16.14 -3.10
CA LEU A 119 6.40 -17.56 -3.43
C LEU A 119 7.67 -18.18 -3.98
#